data_AF-A0A959QXJ9-F1
#
_entry.id   AF-A0A959QXJ9-F1
#
_cell.length_a   1.000
_cell.length_b   1.000
_cell.length_c   1.000
_cell.angle_alpha   90.00
_cell.angle_beta   90.00
_cell.angle_gamma   90.00
#
_symmetry.space_group_name_H-M   'P 1'
#
loop_
_entity.id
_entity.type
_entity.pdbx_description
1 polymer ?
#
loop_
_entity_poly.entity_id
_entity_poly.type
_entity_poly.pdbx_seq_one_letter_code
_entity_poly.pdbx_strand_id
1 'polypeptide(L)'
;MSKVLIIGAGGVGRVVVYKCAQHPEVFSEIMLASRTKSKCDDIVRDVEQDTGRTGIQTAQVDADNVPELVALIRSFGPDLVLHVALPYQDLTIMDACLETGVNYMDTANYEPKDEAKFEYSWQWAYQDRFREKGILAVLGCGFDPGVTSIFTARAAKHHFDEIHYLDIVDCNAGDHGKAFATNFNPEINIREVTQKGRYYENGKWVETEPHEISKMLNYPEIGPKNSYLIYHEELESLVKNFPTIKRARFWMTFGQEYLTHLRVIQNIGMAGIEPVKFKGIDIVPLEFLKAVLPDPGGLGENYSGHTSIGCRIRGIKDGKERSYYIWNNCSHEAAYKETRAQGVSYTTGVPAAIGAMMMLTGEWSGKGVFNVEEFNPDPFLTKLGEMGLPWSEQFDIDLEL
;
A
#
# COMPACT_ATOMS: atom_id res chain seq x y z
N MET A 1 6.13 -2.46 -25.97
CA MET A 1 6.89 -3.46 -25.20
C MET A 1 7.73 -2.69 -24.22
N SER A 2 7.43 -2.84 -22.94
CA SER A 2 7.97 -1.97 -21.90
C SER A 2 8.84 -2.76 -20.92
N LYS A 3 9.83 -2.08 -20.34
CA LYS A 3 10.77 -2.60 -19.35
C LYS A 3 10.44 -2.03 -17.97
N VAL A 4 10.32 -2.89 -16.96
CA VAL A 4 10.03 -2.47 -15.58
C VAL A 4 11.14 -2.89 -14.62
N LEU A 5 11.64 -1.94 -13.83
CA LEU A 5 12.54 -2.20 -12.71
C LEU A 5 11.74 -2.17 -11.41
N ILE A 6 11.63 -3.33 -10.75
CA ILE A 6 10.95 -3.48 -9.47
C ILE A 6 12.01 -3.41 -8.37
N ILE A 7 11.87 -2.46 -7.44
CA ILE A 7 12.77 -2.32 -6.29
C ILE A 7 12.03 -2.75 -5.03
N GLY A 8 12.49 -3.83 -4.41
CA GLY A 8 11.89 -4.41 -3.20
C GLY A 8 11.52 -5.88 -3.39
N ALA A 9 12.14 -6.76 -2.61
CA ALA A 9 11.93 -8.22 -2.65
C ALA A 9 11.23 -8.74 -1.38
N GLY A 10 10.23 -7.99 -0.90
CA GLY A 10 9.35 -8.37 0.21
C GLY A 10 8.11 -9.14 -0.26
N GLY A 11 7.11 -9.29 0.62
CA GLY A 11 5.84 -9.95 0.30
C GLY A 11 5.09 -9.27 -0.86
N VAL A 12 5.03 -7.93 -0.85
CA VAL A 12 4.42 -7.13 -1.93
C VAL A 12 5.21 -7.30 -3.23
N GLY A 13 6.54 -7.14 -3.19
CA GLY A 13 7.41 -7.33 -4.35
C GLY A 13 7.28 -8.70 -5.01
N ARG A 14 7.11 -9.77 -4.22
CA ARG A 14 6.79 -11.11 -4.75
C ARG A 14 5.51 -11.08 -5.59
N VAL A 15 4.40 -10.57 -5.05
CA VAL A 15 3.12 -10.48 -5.77
C VAL A 15 3.26 -9.67 -7.06
N VAL A 16 3.93 -8.51 -6.99
CA VAL A 16 4.18 -7.66 -8.17
C VAL A 16 4.89 -8.43 -9.27
N VAL A 17 5.96 -9.17 -8.93
CA VAL A 17 6.71 -9.94 -9.94
C VAL A 17 5.86 -11.05 -10.56
N TYR A 18 5.05 -11.76 -9.76
CA TYR A 18 4.08 -12.75 -10.26
C TYR A 18 3.11 -12.10 -11.26
N LYS A 19 2.49 -10.99 -10.87
CA LYS A 19 1.48 -10.31 -11.68
C LYS A 19 2.08 -9.71 -12.95
N CYS A 20 3.27 -9.09 -12.88
CA CYS A 20 3.98 -8.64 -14.07
C CYS A 20 4.36 -9.80 -15.00
N ALA A 21 4.79 -10.95 -14.45
CA ALA A 21 5.15 -12.13 -15.22
C ALA A 21 3.96 -12.78 -15.96
N GLN A 22 2.75 -12.68 -15.39
CA GLN A 22 1.49 -13.15 -16.01
C GLN A 22 1.02 -12.25 -17.17
N HIS A 23 1.59 -11.06 -17.35
CA HIS A 23 1.21 -10.06 -18.37
C HIS A 23 2.38 -9.67 -19.29
N PRO A 24 2.99 -10.62 -20.01
CA PRO A 24 4.18 -10.36 -20.86
C PRO A 24 3.90 -9.43 -22.04
N GLU A 25 2.64 -9.26 -22.44
CA GLU A 25 2.21 -8.31 -23.47
C GLU A 25 2.47 -6.84 -23.08
N VAL A 26 2.50 -6.56 -21.78
CA VAL A 26 2.85 -5.24 -21.22
C VAL A 26 4.29 -5.25 -20.70
N PHE A 27 4.62 -6.25 -19.87
CA PHE A 27 5.90 -6.36 -19.16
C PHE A 27 6.89 -7.26 -19.92
N SER A 28 7.46 -6.70 -20.98
CA SER A 28 8.33 -7.44 -21.90
C SER A 28 9.68 -7.80 -21.28
N GLU A 29 10.25 -6.96 -20.42
CA GLU A 29 11.45 -7.25 -19.63
C GLU A 29 11.24 -6.78 -18.19
N ILE A 30 11.65 -7.62 -17.23
CA ILE A 30 11.46 -7.38 -15.81
C ILE A 30 12.82 -7.53 -15.12
N MET A 31 13.15 -6.59 -14.26
CA MET A 31 14.26 -6.72 -13.30
C MET A 31 13.73 -6.57 -11.88
N LEU A 32 14.08 -7.51 -11.00
CA LEU A 32 13.83 -7.43 -9.56
C LEU A 32 15.14 -7.11 -8.82
N ALA A 33 15.19 -5.95 -8.18
CA ALA A 33 16.33 -5.49 -7.42
C ALA A 33 15.99 -5.31 -5.94
N SER A 34 16.92 -5.64 -5.05
CA SER A 34 16.76 -5.46 -3.60
C SER A 34 18.13 -5.45 -2.91
N ARG A 35 18.15 -5.02 -1.65
CA ARG A 35 19.34 -5.09 -0.79
C ARG A 35 19.90 -6.50 -0.67
N THR A 36 19.03 -7.51 -0.63
CA THR A 36 19.42 -8.92 -0.49
C THR A 36 19.10 -9.69 -1.77
N LYS A 37 20.08 -9.83 -2.66
CA LYS A 37 19.89 -10.43 -3.99
C LYS A 37 19.34 -11.86 -3.94
N SER A 38 19.72 -12.67 -2.96
CA SER A 38 19.21 -14.04 -2.83
C SER A 38 17.68 -14.10 -2.71
N LYS A 39 17.05 -13.12 -2.05
CA LYS A 39 15.59 -13.02 -2.01
C LYS A 39 14.99 -12.77 -3.40
N CYS A 40 15.65 -11.95 -4.23
CA CYS A 40 15.23 -11.75 -5.61
C CYS A 40 15.33 -13.06 -6.41
N ASP A 41 16.46 -13.76 -6.26
CA ASP A 41 16.71 -15.03 -6.97
C ASP A 41 15.69 -16.10 -6.60
N ASP A 42 15.30 -16.19 -5.32
CA ASP A 42 14.28 -17.14 -4.86
C ASP A 42 12.88 -16.78 -5.38
N ILE A 43 12.50 -15.49 -5.36
CA ILE A 43 11.22 -15.03 -5.94
C ILE A 43 11.16 -15.34 -7.43
N VAL A 44 12.21 -15.00 -8.18
CA VAL A 44 12.26 -15.26 -9.62
C VAL A 44 12.14 -16.74 -9.88
N ARG A 45 12.91 -17.60 -9.19
CA ARG A 45 12.83 -19.06 -9.35
C ARG A 45 11.40 -19.58 -9.15
N ASP A 46 10.71 -19.12 -8.11
CA ASP A 46 9.33 -19.50 -7.84
C ASP A 46 8.39 -19.06 -8.98
N VAL A 47 8.54 -17.83 -9.48
CA VAL A 47 7.75 -17.30 -10.59
C VAL A 47 7.99 -18.07 -11.89
N GLU A 48 9.25 -18.38 -12.21
CA GLU A 48 9.59 -19.16 -13.41
C GLU A 48 8.99 -20.57 -13.32
N GLN A 49 9.01 -21.20 -12.13
CA GLN A 49 8.41 -22.50 -11.87
C GLN A 49 6.89 -22.49 -12.03
N ASP A 50 6.22 -21.48 -11.46
CA ASP A 50 4.75 -21.47 -11.35
C ASP A 50 4.07 -20.88 -12.60
N THR A 51 4.73 -19.99 -13.35
CA THR A 51 4.15 -19.30 -14.52
C THR A 51 4.78 -19.70 -15.85
N GLY A 52 5.97 -20.30 -15.85
CA GLY A 52 6.76 -20.56 -17.06
C GLY A 52 7.40 -19.32 -17.70
N ARG A 53 7.21 -18.12 -17.12
CA ARG A 53 7.89 -16.89 -17.56
C ARG A 53 9.37 -17.02 -17.26
N THR A 54 10.23 -16.87 -18.26
CA THR A 54 11.69 -16.91 -18.09
C THR A 54 12.34 -15.56 -18.39
N GLY A 55 13.58 -15.39 -17.92
CA GLY A 55 14.42 -14.23 -18.27
C GLY A 55 14.16 -13.00 -17.42
N ILE A 56 13.57 -13.17 -16.23
CA ILE A 56 13.47 -12.10 -15.23
C ILE A 56 14.86 -11.89 -14.63
N GLN A 57 15.39 -10.67 -14.73
CA GLN A 57 16.73 -10.33 -14.23
C GLN A 57 16.67 -10.04 -12.73
N THR A 58 17.77 -10.30 -12.02
CA THR A 58 17.90 -9.97 -10.60
C THR A 58 19.15 -9.16 -10.33
N ALA A 59 19.05 -8.17 -9.45
CA ALA A 59 20.16 -7.31 -9.07
C ALA A 59 20.21 -7.06 -7.56
N GLN A 60 21.40 -6.75 -7.06
CA GLN A 60 21.58 -6.15 -5.74
C GLN A 60 21.62 -4.63 -5.90
N VAL A 61 20.96 -3.89 -5.01
CA VAL A 61 21.09 -2.44 -4.92
C VAL A 61 20.84 -1.98 -3.49
N ASP A 62 21.63 -1.02 -3.02
CA ASP A 62 21.26 -0.24 -1.84
C ASP A 62 20.35 0.93 -2.26
N ALA A 63 19.06 0.83 -1.92
CA ALA A 63 18.06 1.84 -2.26
C ALA A 63 18.25 3.17 -1.49
N ASP A 64 19.10 3.20 -0.46
CA ASP A 64 19.51 4.44 0.20
C ASP A 64 20.64 5.16 -0.58
N ASN A 65 21.21 4.54 -1.62
CA ASN A 65 22.35 5.06 -2.39
C ASN A 65 21.92 5.50 -3.81
N VAL A 66 21.69 6.80 -3.99
CA VAL A 66 21.26 7.40 -5.28
C VAL A 66 22.22 7.07 -6.43
N PRO A 67 23.56 7.23 -6.32
CA PRO A 67 24.49 6.80 -7.37
C PRO A 67 24.36 5.34 -7.81
N GLU A 68 24.16 4.39 -6.88
CA GLU A 68 23.95 2.98 -7.21
C GLU A 68 22.64 2.76 -7.96
N LEU A 69 21.56 3.40 -7.51
CA LEU A 69 20.25 3.38 -8.18
C LEU A 69 20.36 3.91 -9.61
N VAL A 70 21.01 5.05 -9.81
CA VAL A 70 21.23 5.67 -11.12
C VAL A 70 22.02 4.74 -12.05
N ALA A 71 23.08 4.11 -11.53
CA ALA A 71 23.87 3.15 -12.31
C ALA A 71 23.02 1.95 -12.73
N LEU A 72 22.21 1.40 -11.83
CA LEU A 72 21.31 0.29 -12.12
C LEU A 72 20.27 0.66 -13.17
N ILE A 73 19.57 1.79 -12.99
CA ILE A 73 18.56 2.30 -13.93
C ILE A 73 19.17 2.50 -15.31
N ARG A 74 20.34 3.15 -15.42
CA ARG A 74 21.02 3.33 -16.72
C ARG A 74 21.44 2.01 -17.36
N SER A 75 21.85 1.02 -16.56
CA SER A 75 22.29 -0.27 -17.08
C SER A 75 21.15 -1.11 -17.67
N PHE A 76 19.97 -1.03 -17.05
CA PHE A 76 18.80 -1.81 -17.48
C PHE A 76 17.93 -1.05 -18.49
N GLY A 77 17.88 0.27 -18.40
CA GLY A 77 17.06 1.15 -19.23
C GLY A 77 15.55 0.93 -19.07
N PRO A 78 14.98 0.91 -17.85
CA PRO A 78 13.55 0.73 -17.65
C PRO A 78 12.73 1.94 -18.12
N ASP A 79 11.48 1.70 -18.50
CA ASP A 79 10.47 2.75 -18.75
C ASP A 79 9.80 3.22 -17.44
N LEU A 80 9.82 2.36 -16.42
CA LEU A 80 9.23 2.59 -15.10
C LEU A 80 10.07 1.94 -14.01
N VAL A 81 10.34 2.69 -12.93
CA VAL A 81 10.77 2.15 -11.64
C VAL A 81 9.53 1.98 -10.75
N LEU A 82 9.23 0.73 -10.40
CA LEU A 82 8.18 0.37 -9.45
C LEU A 82 8.80 0.11 -8.07
N HIS A 83 8.60 1.08 -7.18
CA HIS A 83 9.04 1.05 -5.80
C HIS A 83 8.07 0.27 -4.92
N VAL A 84 8.52 -0.87 -4.41
CA VAL A 84 7.82 -1.69 -3.40
C VAL A 84 8.78 -2.11 -2.28
N ALA A 85 9.74 -1.23 -1.97
CA ALA A 85 10.69 -1.34 -0.88
C ALA A 85 10.11 -0.70 0.40
N LEU A 86 10.94 -0.06 1.24
CA LEU A 86 10.46 0.65 2.44
C LEU A 86 10.22 2.14 2.09
N PRO A 87 9.24 2.81 2.71
CA PRO A 87 8.91 4.21 2.44
C PRO A 87 10.09 5.17 2.67
N TYR A 88 11.04 4.77 3.53
CA TYR A 88 12.25 5.54 3.79
C TYR A 88 13.11 5.81 2.53
N GLN A 89 12.90 5.03 1.46
CA GLN A 89 13.66 5.09 0.21
C GLN A 89 12.91 5.81 -0.92
N ASP A 90 11.72 6.37 -0.66
CA ASP A 90 10.95 7.06 -1.70
C ASP A 90 11.75 8.20 -2.31
N LEU A 91 12.30 9.09 -1.48
CA LEU A 91 13.00 10.29 -1.98
C LEU A 91 14.29 9.93 -2.73
N THR A 92 15.05 8.94 -2.27
CA THR A 92 16.29 8.50 -2.94
C THR A 92 15.99 7.87 -4.29
N ILE A 93 14.91 7.08 -4.39
CA ILE A 93 14.49 6.48 -5.66
C ILE A 93 13.87 7.53 -6.59
N MET A 94 13.07 8.47 -6.08
CA MET A 94 12.57 9.60 -6.87
C MET A 94 13.70 10.47 -7.42
N ASP A 95 14.75 10.74 -6.63
CA ASP A 95 15.95 11.47 -7.10
C ASP A 95 16.67 10.71 -8.22
N ALA A 96 16.83 9.39 -8.10
CA ALA A 96 17.42 8.57 -9.14
C ALA A 96 16.58 8.54 -10.44
N CYS A 97 15.25 8.46 -10.32
CA CYS A 97 14.31 8.55 -11.43
C CYS A 97 14.40 9.90 -12.13
N LEU A 98 14.48 10.99 -11.37
CA LEU A 98 14.61 12.34 -11.90
C LEU A 98 15.95 12.56 -12.60
N GLU A 99 17.06 12.04 -12.06
CA GLU A 99 18.37 12.13 -12.70
C GLU A 99 18.35 11.40 -14.05
N THR A 100 17.81 10.18 -14.08
CA THR A 100 17.81 9.29 -15.24
C THR A 100 16.71 9.57 -16.25
N GLY A 101 15.66 10.32 -15.86
CA GLY A 101 14.51 10.60 -16.72
C GLY A 101 13.59 9.39 -16.89
N VAL A 102 13.44 8.57 -15.84
CA VAL A 102 12.55 7.40 -15.82
C VAL A 102 11.32 7.69 -14.96
N ASN A 103 10.16 7.11 -15.30
CA ASN A 103 8.95 7.25 -14.50
C ASN A 103 9.06 6.52 -13.15
N TYR A 104 8.29 6.97 -12.17
CA TYR A 104 8.29 6.44 -10.80
C TYR A 104 6.87 6.05 -10.37
N MET A 105 6.76 4.98 -9.59
CA MET A 105 5.54 4.65 -8.88
C MET A 105 5.87 3.94 -7.57
N ASP A 106 5.13 4.26 -6.51
CA ASP A 106 5.22 3.63 -5.19
C ASP A 106 3.87 3.10 -4.70
N THR A 107 3.86 2.55 -3.49
CA THR A 107 2.66 2.04 -2.81
C THR A 107 2.40 2.67 -1.46
N ALA A 108 3.30 3.51 -0.96
CA ALA A 108 3.24 4.15 0.35
C ALA A 108 4.04 5.46 0.27
N ASN A 109 3.66 6.46 1.07
CA ASN A 109 4.33 7.74 1.08
C ASN A 109 5.57 7.76 1.97
N TYR A 110 6.36 8.83 1.80
CA TYR A 110 7.63 8.95 2.49
C TYR A 110 7.48 9.08 4.00
N GLU A 111 8.30 8.29 4.71
CA GLU A 111 8.49 8.38 6.15
C GLU A 111 9.99 8.59 6.47
N PRO A 112 10.39 9.56 7.29
CA PRO A 112 11.76 9.66 7.78
C PRO A 112 12.09 8.49 8.73
N LYS A 113 13.33 7.97 8.68
CA LYS A 113 13.80 6.91 9.61
C LYS A 113 13.76 7.35 11.07
N ASP A 114 14.01 8.64 11.32
CA ASP A 114 14.20 9.19 12.66
C ASP A 114 12.94 9.87 13.22
N GLU A 115 11.83 9.90 12.48
CA GLU A 115 10.57 10.55 12.90
C GLU A 115 9.36 9.68 12.52
N ALA A 116 8.49 9.35 13.49
CA ALA A 116 7.20 8.69 13.26
C ALA A 116 6.18 9.66 12.66
N LYS A 117 6.44 10.08 11.43
CA LYS A 117 5.61 11.00 10.66
C LYS A 117 5.70 10.66 9.17
N PHE A 118 4.53 10.47 8.56
CA PHE A 118 4.41 10.21 7.13
C PHE A 118 3.35 11.14 6.52
N GLU A 119 3.68 11.79 5.40
CA GLU A 119 2.83 12.73 4.67
C GLU A 119 3.33 12.90 3.24
N TYR A 120 2.45 13.30 2.32
CA TYR A 120 2.80 13.46 0.91
C TYR A 120 3.61 14.72 0.61
N SER A 121 3.78 15.63 1.57
CA SER A 121 4.39 16.95 1.36
C SER A 121 5.78 16.87 0.71
N TRP A 122 6.61 15.89 1.11
CA TRP A 122 7.95 15.68 0.57
C TRP A 122 7.93 15.20 -0.89
N GLN A 123 7.04 14.28 -1.23
CA GLN A 123 6.94 13.74 -2.59
C GLN A 123 6.23 14.72 -3.51
N TRP A 124 5.19 15.42 -3.05
CA TRP A 124 4.53 16.49 -3.81
C TRP A 124 5.47 17.65 -4.15
N ALA A 125 6.53 17.88 -3.36
CA ALA A 125 7.56 18.87 -3.67
C ALA A 125 8.33 18.56 -4.98
N TYR A 126 8.26 17.32 -5.49
CA TYR A 126 8.86 16.94 -6.77
C TYR A 126 8.02 17.36 -7.99
N GLN A 127 6.81 17.90 -7.79
CA GLN A 127 5.84 18.19 -8.85
C GLN A 127 6.44 18.95 -10.04
N ASP A 128 7.08 20.09 -9.80
CA ASP A 128 7.64 20.91 -10.88
C ASP A 128 8.89 20.27 -11.50
N ARG A 129 9.76 19.64 -10.70
CA ARG A 129 10.98 18.95 -11.19
C ARG A 129 10.61 17.79 -12.12
N PHE A 130 9.63 16.97 -11.75
CA PHE A 130 9.13 15.86 -12.59
C PHE A 130 8.46 16.39 -13.87
N ARG A 131 7.65 17.45 -13.75
CA ARG A 131 6.99 18.09 -14.89
C ARG A 131 7.99 18.66 -15.91
N GLU A 132 9.01 19.37 -15.43
CA GLU A 132 10.10 19.95 -16.25
C GLU A 132 10.92 18.87 -16.95
N LYS A 133 11.24 17.78 -16.25
CA LYS A 133 11.93 16.61 -16.82
C LYS A 133 11.05 15.85 -17.82
N GLY A 134 9.73 16.01 -17.73
CA GLY A 134 8.75 15.38 -18.62
C GLY A 134 8.43 13.93 -18.25
N ILE A 135 8.58 13.57 -16.98
CA ILE A 135 8.32 12.23 -16.44
C ILE A 135 7.12 12.24 -15.48
N LEU A 136 6.58 11.06 -15.23
CA LEU A 136 5.43 10.84 -14.36
C LEU A 136 5.84 10.11 -13.07
N ALA A 137 5.34 10.60 -11.94
CA ALA A 137 5.30 9.91 -10.65
C ALA A 137 3.85 9.64 -10.25
N VAL A 138 3.55 8.38 -9.88
CA VAL A 138 2.26 7.98 -9.31
C VAL A 138 2.48 7.52 -7.87
N LEU A 139 1.81 8.17 -6.93
CA LEU A 139 1.97 7.93 -5.50
C LEU A 139 0.83 7.07 -4.94
N GLY A 140 1.17 6.20 -3.99
CA GLY A 140 0.22 5.43 -3.20
C GLY A 140 -0.62 4.47 -4.04
N CYS A 141 0.01 3.60 -4.84
CA CYS A 141 -0.67 2.63 -5.71
C CYS A 141 -0.71 1.21 -5.12
N GLY A 142 -1.10 1.08 -3.84
CA GLY A 142 -1.43 -0.17 -3.17
C GLY A 142 -2.94 -0.45 -3.13
N PHE A 143 -3.44 -0.99 -2.02
CA PHE A 143 -4.89 -1.04 -1.80
C PHE A 143 -5.39 0.23 -1.09
N ASP A 144 -4.84 0.50 0.08
CA ASP A 144 -5.06 1.66 0.92
C ASP A 144 -3.69 2.16 1.37
N PRO A 145 -3.13 3.21 0.73
CA PRO A 145 -3.67 4.00 -0.36
C PRO A 145 -3.65 3.24 -1.69
N GLY A 146 -4.49 3.67 -2.63
CA GLY A 146 -4.56 3.09 -3.97
C GLY A 146 -5.98 2.78 -4.39
N VAL A 147 -6.37 1.50 -4.34
CA VAL A 147 -7.73 1.06 -4.62
C VAL A 147 -8.80 1.85 -3.84
N THR A 148 -8.59 2.22 -2.57
CA THR A 148 -9.54 3.05 -1.80
C THR A 148 -9.72 4.44 -2.41
N SER A 149 -8.65 5.00 -2.95
CA SER A 149 -8.67 6.29 -3.66
C SER A 149 -9.31 6.17 -5.03
N ILE A 150 -9.09 5.05 -5.74
CA ILE A 150 -9.71 4.72 -7.03
C ILE A 150 -11.22 4.45 -6.86
N PHE A 151 -11.63 3.77 -5.79
CA PHE A 151 -13.02 3.61 -5.39
C PHE A 151 -13.69 4.96 -5.10
N THR A 152 -12.99 5.87 -4.43
CA THR A 152 -13.49 7.23 -4.20
C THR A 152 -13.62 8.01 -5.51
N ALA A 153 -12.63 7.94 -6.41
CA ALA A 153 -12.70 8.55 -7.73
C ALA A 153 -13.85 7.97 -8.58
N ARG A 154 -14.10 6.66 -8.50
CA ARG A 154 -15.24 6.02 -9.16
C ARG A 154 -16.57 6.57 -8.63
N ALA A 155 -16.70 6.68 -7.31
CA ALA A 155 -17.90 7.22 -6.68
C ALA A 155 -18.16 8.66 -7.14
N ALA A 156 -17.13 9.51 -7.16
CA ALA A 156 -17.21 10.87 -7.64
C ALA A 156 -17.58 10.94 -9.14
N LYS A 157 -17.01 10.06 -9.96
CA LYS A 157 -17.24 10.07 -11.41
C LYS A 157 -18.65 9.62 -11.79
N HIS A 158 -19.20 8.61 -11.12
CA HIS A 158 -20.40 7.91 -11.59
C HIS A 158 -21.62 8.06 -10.68
N HIS A 159 -21.44 8.37 -9.40
CA HIS A 159 -22.50 8.20 -8.39
C HIS A 159 -22.80 9.47 -7.58
N PHE A 160 -21.92 10.47 -7.56
CA PHE A 160 -22.09 11.68 -6.77
C PHE A 160 -21.77 12.94 -7.57
N ASP A 161 -22.49 14.03 -7.29
CA ASP A 161 -22.11 15.38 -7.69
C ASP A 161 -21.24 16.01 -6.60
N GLU A 162 -21.49 15.65 -5.33
CA GLU A 162 -20.67 16.03 -4.17
C GLU A 162 -20.51 14.83 -3.24
N ILE A 163 -19.27 14.53 -2.82
CA ILE A 163 -19.01 13.58 -1.73
C ILE A 163 -18.90 14.37 -0.42
N HIS A 164 -19.68 14.02 0.61
CA HIS A 164 -19.65 14.72 1.91
C HIS A 164 -19.02 13.90 3.02
N TYR A 165 -19.21 12.59 3.03
CA TYR A 165 -18.68 11.69 4.06
C TYR A 165 -17.99 10.51 3.40
N LEU A 166 -16.78 10.22 3.86
CA LEU A 166 -15.97 9.09 3.45
C LEU A 166 -15.50 8.33 4.69
N ASP A 167 -15.84 7.06 4.78
CA ASP A 167 -15.24 6.13 5.71
C ASP A 167 -14.55 5.02 4.92
N ILE A 168 -13.23 4.94 5.06
CA ILE A 168 -12.45 3.81 4.57
C ILE A 168 -12.45 2.77 5.68
N VAL A 169 -12.74 1.52 5.33
CA VAL A 169 -12.83 0.40 6.27
C VAL A 169 -11.91 -0.72 5.80
N ASP A 170 -10.93 -1.05 6.63
CA ASP A 170 -9.99 -2.17 6.43
C ASP A 170 -10.24 -3.22 7.53
N CYS A 171 -10.61 -4.41 7.09
CA CYS A 171 -10.66 -5.59 7.92
C CYS A 171 -9.67 -6.64 7.43
N ASN A 172 -8.83 -7.11 8.36
CA ASN A 172 -8.16 -8.39 8.23
C ASN A 172 -8.81 -9.39 9.22
N ALA A 173 -9.62 -10.29 8.68
CA ALA A 173 -10.27 -11.38 9.43
C ALA A 173 -9.55 -12.72 9.25
N GLY A 174 -8.28 -12.69 8.89
CA GLY A 174 -7.48 -13.90 8.76
C GLY A 174 -6.89 -14.39 10.08
N ASP A 175 -6.50 -15.66 10.10
CA ASP A 175 -5.73 -16.30 11.17
C ASP A 175 -4.49 -17.03 10.61
N HIS A 176 -3.31 -16.67 11.13
CA HIS A 176 -2.01 -17.26 10.78
C HIS A 176 -1.50 -18.27 11.84
N GLY A 177 -2.27 -18.53 12.90
CA GLY A 177 -1.95 -19.51 13.95
C GLY A 177 -0.75 -19.15 14.84
N LYS A 178 -0.33 -17.88 14.86
CA LYS A 178 0.76 -17.37 15.74
C LYS A 178 0.15 -16.50 16.83
N ALA A 179 0.79 -16.44 17.99
CA ALA A 179 0.35 -15.57 19.09
C ALA A 179 0.37 -14.08 18.72
N PHE A 180 1.40 -13.65 18.00
CA PHE A 180 1.52 -12.30 17.46
C PHE A 180 2.46 -12.32 16.25
N ALA A 181 2.05 -11.69 15.15
CA ALA A 181 2.87 -11.44 13.98
C ALA A 181 2.38 -10.18 13.28
N THR A 182 3.25 -9.54 12.50
CA THR A 182 2.88 -8.41 11.65
C THR A 182 2.86 -8.87 10.20
N ASN A 183 1.94 -8.33 9.39
CA ASN A 183 1.80 -8.74 7.98
C ASN A 183 2.81 -8.06 7.05
N PHE A 184 3.45 -7.00 7.55
CA PHE A 184 4.52 -6.24 6.90
C PHE A 184 5.63 -5.94 7.91
N ASN A 185 6.55 -5.04 7.57
CA ASN A 185 7.70 -4.71 8.42
C ASN A 185 7.23 -4.36 9.86
N PRO A 186 7.62 -5.13 10.89
CA PRO A 186 7.15 -4.90 12.26
C PRO A 186 7.41 -3.50 12.79
N GLU A 187 8.50 -2.88 12.36
CA GLU A 187 8.89 -1.53 12.73
C GLU A 187 7.86 -0.49 12.28
N ILE A 188 7.44 -0.58 11.02
CA ILE A 188 6.45 0.30 10.40
C ILE A 188 5.08 0.01 11.01
N ASN A 189 4.67 -1.26 11.06
CA ASN A 189 3.37 -1.66 11.58
C ASN A 189 3.16 -1.17 13.02
N ILE A 190 4.12 -1.42 13.91
CA ILE A 190 3.99 -1.02 15.32
C ILE A 190 3.94 0.50 15.43
N ARG A 191 4.72 1.24 14.64
CA ARG A 191 4.69 2.72 14.64
C ARG A 191 3.36 3.26 14.15
N GLU A 192 2.81 2.75 13.06
CA GLU A 192 1.51 3.19 12.52
C GLU A 192 0.38 2.98 13.51
N VAL A 193 0.27 1.76 14.07
CA VAL A 193 -0.87 1.42 14.94
C VAL A 193 -0.79 2.08 16.32
N THR A 194 0.39 2.53 16.75
CA THR A 194 0.58 3.17 18.06
C THR A 194 0.58 4.69 18.01
N GLN A 195 0.54 5.29 16.82
CA GLN A 195 0.40 6.73 16.64
C GLN A 195 -0.98 7.22 17.10
N LYS A 196 -1.07 8.52 17.34
CA LYS A 196 -2.34 9.19 17.57
C LYS A 196 -3.26 8.98 16.37
N GLY A 197 -4.53 8.72 16.65
CA GLY A 197 -5.54 8.71 15.59
C GLY A 197 -5.67 10.12 15.00
N ARG A 198 -5.91 10.22 13.69
CA ARG A 198 -6.13 11.50 13.02
C ARG A 198 -7.14 11.34 11.88
N TYR A 199 -8.13 12.21 11.83
CA TYR A 199 -9.13 12.22 10.76
C TYR A 199 -9.49 13.66 10.35
N TYR A 200 -10.17 13.82 9.21
CA TYR A 200 -10.55 15.12 8.70
C TYR A 200 -12.02 15.41 8.99
N GLU A 201 -12.31 16.60 9.51
CA GLU A 201 -13.68 17.08 9.71
C GLU A 201 -13.77 18.60 9.56
N ASN A 202 -14.71 19.05 8.72
CA ASN A 202 -15.08 20.45 8.48
C ASN A 202 -13.88 21.39 8.26
N GLY A 203 -12.96 21.02 7.36
CA GLY A 203 -11.80 21.86 7.05
C GLY A 203 -10.59 21.66 7.95
N LYS A 204 -10.64 20.74 8.92
CA LYS A 204 -9.61 20.60 9.96
C LYS A 204 -9.26 19.14 10.21
N TRP A 205 -7.99 18.93 10.58
CA TRP A 205 -7.54 17.66 11.15
C TRP A 205 -7.87 17.61 12.63
N VAL A 206 -8.45 16.49 13.06
CA VAL A 206 -8.79 16.18 14.45
C VAL A 206 -7.90 15.04 14.90
N GLU A 207 -7.18 15.22 16.00
CA GLU A 207 -6.34 14.18 16.63
C GLU A 207 -7.08 13.51 17.79
N THR A 208 -6.79 12.23 18.01
CA THR A 208 -7.29 11.43 19.15
C THR A 208 -6.13 10.68 19.81
N GLU A 209 -6.33 10.18 21.02
CA GLU A 209 -5.38 9.20 21.56
C GLU A 209 -5.40 7.90 20.74
N PRO A 210 -4.31 7.10 20.75
CA PRO A 210 -4.25 5.83 20.02
C PRO A 210 -5.40 4.91 20.43
N HIS A 211 -6.16 4.42 19.44
CA HIS A 211 -7.32 3.53 19.64
C HIS A 211 -8.45 4.10 20.52
N GLU A 212 -8.54 5.43 20.69
CA GLU A 212 -9.57 6.09 21.51
C GLU A 212 -10.99 5.86 20.99
N ILE A 213 -11.17 5.93 19.67
CA ILE A 213 -12.47 5.78 19.02
C ILE A 213 -12.54 4.40 18.38
N SER A 214 -13.56 3.62 18.75
CA SER A 214 -13.83 2.31 18.17
C SER A 214 -15.32 2.12 17.89
N LYS A 215 -15.62 1.28 16.90
CA LYS A 215 -16.98 0.91 16.51
C LYS A 215 -17.00 -0.53 16.01
N MET A 216 -18.06 -1.26 16.34
CA MET A 216 -18.36 -2.53 15.68
C MET A 216 -18.91 -2.22 14.29
N LEU A 217 -18.17 -2.61 13.24
CA LEU A 217 -18.58 -2.43 11.84
C LEU A 217 -18.89 -3.79 11.21
N ASN A 218 -19.92 -3.85 10.37
CA ASN A 218 -20.26 -5.08 9.67
C ASN A 218 -19.59 -5.17 8.29
N TYR A 219 -18.78 -6.20 8.06
CA TYR A 219 -18.09 -6.43 6.79
C TYR A 219 -18.85 -7.50 5.98
N PRO A 220 -19.22 -7.25 4.70
CA PRO A 220 -19.95 -8.24 3.90
C PRO A 220 -19.21 -9.57 3.84
N GLU A 221 -19.93 -10.67 4.05
CA GLU A 221 -19.42 -12.06 4.05
C GLU A 221 -18.42 -12.40 5.16
N ILE A 222 -18.01 -11.44 5.98
CA ILE A 222 -17.12 -11.62 7.15
C ILE A 222 -17.88 -11.47 8.48
N GLY A 223 -18.83 -10.54 8.54
CA GLY A 223 -19.60 -10.21 9.73
C GLY A 223 -19.00 -9.07 10.58
N PRO A 224 -19.49 -8.89 11.82
CA PRO A 224 -19.12 -7.76 12.67
C PRO A 224 -17.69 -7.89 13.20
N LYS A 225 -16.91 -6.81 13.11
CA LYS A 225 -15.55 -6.70 13.67
C LYS A 225 -15.36 -5.37 14.38
N ASN A 226 -14.63 -5.41 15.49
CA ASN A 226 -14.28 -4.21 16.22
C ASN A 226 -13.19 -3.44 15.47
N SER A 227 -13.51 -2.21 15.10
CA SER A 227 -12.72 -1.37 14.21
C SER A 227 -12.36 -0.07 14.92
N TYR A 228 -11.13 0.36 14.77
CA TYR A 228 -10.57 1.51 15.46
C TYR A 228 -10.24 2.60 14.46
N LEU A 229 -10.56 3.83 14.83
CA LEU A 229 -10.18 4.99 14.03
C LEU A 229 -8.67 5.19 14.16
N ILE A 230 -7.98 5.17 13.04
CA ILE A 230 -6.54 5.46 12.95
C ILE A 230 -6.29 6.50 11.86
N TYR A 231 -5.11 7.11 11.87
CA TYR A 231 -4.65 7.90 10.74
C TYR A 231 -4.23 6.99 9.59
N HIS A 232 -4.52 7.38 8.36
CA HIS A 232 -4.04 6.71 7.15
C HIS A 232 -3.76 7.73 6.06
N GLU A 233 -2.79 7.43 5.20
CA GLU A 233 -2.15 8.40 4.30
C GLU A 233 -3.07 8.97 3.21
N GLU A 234 -3.95 8.19 2.59
CA GLU A 234 -4.85 8.66 1.53
C GLU A 234 -5.85 9.71 2.01
N LEU A 235 -6.10 9.82 3.33
CA LEU A 235 -6.94 10.90 3.83
C LEU A 235 -6.38 12.28 3.42
N GLU A 236 -5.05 12.44 3.33
CA GLU A 236 -4.43 13.70 2.96
C GLU A 236 -4.68 14.08 1.49
N SER A 237 -4.52 13.12 0.57
CA SER A 237 -4.74 13.36 -0.85
C SER A 237 -6.23 13.47 -1.18
N LEU A 238 -7.08 12.64 -0.56
CA LEU A 238 -8.52 12.60 -0.84
C LEU A 238 -9.24 13.88 -0.41
N VAL A 239 -8.94 14.45 0.76
CA VAL A 239 -9.59 15.70 1.19
C VAL A 239 -9.15 16.90 0.37
N LYS A 240 -7.96 16.83 -0.25
CA LYS A 240 -7.45 17.84 -1.18
C LYS A 240 -8.11 17.70 -2.57
N ASN A 241 -8.23 16.47 -3.08
CA ASN A 241 -8.74 16.19 -4.42
C ASN A 241 -10.29 16.18 -4.48
N PHE A 242 -10.96 15.93 -3.35
CA PHE A 242 -12.43 15.99 -3.22
C PHE A 242 -12.84 17.03 -2.16
N PRO A 243 -12.75 18.34 -2.45
CA PRO A 243 -12.90 19.40 -1.47
C PRO A 243 -14.32 19.56 -0.90
N THR A 244 -15.32 18.86 -1.46
CA THR A 244 -16.69 18.81 -0.91
C THR A 244 -16.79 17.92 0.32
N ILE A 245 -15.77 17.10 0.61
CA ILE A 245 -15.72 16.22 1.78
C ILE A 245 -15.80 17.07 3.04
N LYS A 246 -16.82 16.79 3.86
CA LYS A 246 -17.02 17.37 5.18
C LYS A 246 -16.38 16.51 6.26
N ARG A 247 -16.29 15.19 6.06
CA ARG A 247 -15.60 14.29 6.98
C ARG A 247 -15.00 13.10 6.23
N ALA A 248 -13.74 12.79 6.53
CA ALA A 248 -13.06 11.58 6.05
C ALA A 248 -12.38 10.86 7.22
N ARG A 249 -12.60 9.55 7.35
CA ARG A 249 -12.04 8.69 8.40
C ARG A 249 -11.53 7.38 7.82
N PHE A 250 -10.58 6.79 8.52
CA PHE A 250 -10.07 5.45 8.24
C PHE A 250 -10.30 4.56 9.48
N TRP A 251 -10.81 3.36 9.25
CA TRP A 251 -11.12 2.38 10.28
C TRP A 251 -10.37 1.08 10.01
N MET A 252 -9.64 0.59 11.00
CA MET A 252 -8.91 -0.68 10.90
C MET A 252 -9.36 -1.67 11.97
N THR A 253 -9.51 -2.94 11.62
CA THR A 253 -9.82 -3.98 12.61
C THR A 253 -8.59 -4.38 13.42
N PHE A 254 -8.74 -4.42 14.75
CA PHE A 254 -7.75 -5.03 15.64
C PHE A 254 -8.41 -6.04 16.58
N GLY A 255 -7.88 -7.27 16.58
CA GLY A 255 -8.27 -8.28 17.56
C GLY A 255 -7.85 -7.90 18.98
N GLN A 256 -8.64 -8.27 19.98
CA GLN A 256 -8.34 -7.95 21.38
C GLN A 256 -7.00 -8.55 21.85
N GLU A 257 -6.64 -9.74 21.36
CA GLU A 257 -5.36 -10.38 21.65
C GLU A 257 -4.20 -9.63 21.00
N TYR A 258 -4.36 -9.16 19.76
CA TYR A 258 -3.35 -8.34 19.08
C TYR A 258 -3.05 -7.06 19.87
N LEU A 259 -4.09 -6.31 20.27
CA LEU A 259 -3.93 -5.10 21.09
C LEU A 259 -3.31 -5.39 22.47
N THR A 260 -3.60 -6.57 23.02
CA THR A 260 -3.00 -6.98 24.30
C THR A 260 -1.49 -7.20 24.14
N HIS A 261 -1.06 -7.90 23.08
CA HIS A 261 0.36 -8.08 22.79
C HIS A 261 1.06 -6.75 22.51
N LEU A 262 0.45 -5.89 21.69
CA LEU A 262 0.98 -4.57 21.37
C LEU A 262 1.21 -3.74 22.63
N ARG A 263 0.21 -3.67 23.52
CA ARG A 263 0.32 -2.96 24.81
C ARG A 263 1.44 -3.53 25.68
N VAL A 264 1.60 -4.86 25.73
CA VAL A 264 2.70 -5.49 26.48
C VAL A 264 4.04 -5.08 25.88
N ILE A 265 4.22 -5.20 24.56
CA ILE A 265 5.43 -4.82 23.82
C ILE A 265 5.81 -3.36 24.12
N GLN A 266 4.84 -2.44 24.10
CA GLN A 266 5.06 -1.04 24.43
C GLN A 266 5.46 -0.85 25.90
N ASN A 267 4.72 -1.43 26.84
CA ASN A 267 4.93 -1.23 28.27
C ASN A 267 6.28 -1.76 28.76
N ILE A 268 6.85 -2.77 28.10
CA ILE A 268 8.17 -3.31 28.43
C ILE A 268 9.31 -2.65 27.63
N GLY A 269 9.01 -1.65 26.80
CA GLY A 269 10.00 -0.88 26.03
C GLY A 269 10.48 -1.53 24.72
N MET A 270 9.87 -2.63 24.28
CA MET A 270 10.28 -3.34 23.05
C MET A 270 9.88 -2.62 21.76
N ALA A 271 8.98 -1.63 21.83
CA ALA A 271 8.66 -0.74 20.72
C ALA A 271 9.58 0.50 20.62
N GLY A 272 10.59 0.62 21.49
CA GLY A 272 11.49 1.78 21.51
C GLY A 272 12.45 1.84 20.32
N ILE A 273 12.67 3.06 19.82
CA ILE A 273 13.62 3.37 18.74
C ILE A 273 14.98 3.87 19.27
N GLU A 274 15.05 4.27 20.54
CA GLU A 274 16.30 4.73 21.16
C GLU A 274 17.21 3.54 21.50
N PRO A 275 18.52 3.61 21.19
CA PRO A 275 19.45 2.54 21.53
C PRO A 275 19.58 2.32 23.04
N VAL A 276 19.61 1.05 23.47
CA VAL A 276 19.87 0.62 24.84
C VAL A 276 21.16 -0.20 24.90
N LYS A 277 21.99 0.04 25.93
CA LYS A 277 23.22 -0.74 26.14
C LYS A 277 22.93 -2.14 26.69
N PHE A 278 23.23 -3.17 25.92
CA PHE A 278 23.21 -4.57 26.35
C PHE A 278 24.60 -5.20 26.18
N LYS A 279 25.25 -5.54 27.30
CA LYS A 279 26.61 -6.14 27.31
C LYS A 279 27.65 -5.31 26.52
N GLY A 280 27.53 -3.99 26.53
CA GLY A 280 28.43 -3.08 25.83
C GLY A 280 28.11 -2.84 24.35
N ILE A 281 27.06 -3.47 23.81
CA ILE A 281 26.55 -3.25 22.45
C ILE A 281 25.30 -2.38 22.55
N ASP A 282 25.20 -1.35 21.70
CA ASP A 282 23.99 -0.56 21.56
C ASP A 282 22.98 -1.34 20.70
N ILE A 283 21.78 -1.58 21.23
CA ILE A 283 20.70 -2.32 20.58
C ILE A 283 19.46 -1.44 20.53
N VAL A 284 18.88 -1.26 19.35
CA VAL A 284 17.56 -0.65 19.21
C VAL A 284 16.49 -1.71 19.50
N PRO A 285 15.64 -1.57 20.54
CA PRO A 285 14.66 -2.59 20.91
C PRO A 285 13.73 -3.02 19.78
N LEU A 286 13.23 -2.07 18.98
CA LEU A 286 12.32 -2.35 17.86
C LEU A 286 13.01 -3.15 16.73
N GLU A 287 14.28 -2.85 16.44
CA GLU A 287 15.06 -3.64 15.47
C GLU A 287 15.31 -5.07 15.97
N PHE A 288 15.57 -5.23 17.27
CA PHE A 288 15.72 -6.56 17.86
C PHE A 288 14.38 -7.32 17.88
N LEU A 289 13.27 -6.65 18.19
CA LEU A 289 11.93 -7.24 18.13
C LEU A 289 11.64 -7.80 16.75
N LYS A 290 11.95 -7.04 15.69
CA LYS A 290 11.83 -7.49 14.30
C LYS A 290 12.62 -8.76 14.00
N ALA A 291 13.79 -8.94 14.61
CA ALA A 291 14.60 -10.15 14.42
C ALA A 291 14.04 -11.39 15.12
N VAL A 292 13.18 -11.24 16.15
CA VAL A 292 12.59 -12.37 16.91
C VAL A 292 11.13 -12.68 16.52
N LEU A 293 10.44 -11.74 15.87
CA LEU A 293 9.09 -11.99 15.35
C LEU A 293 9.11 -12.92 14.13
N PRO A 294 8.01 -13.65 13.87
CA PRO A 294 7.89 -14.44 12.65
C PRO A 294 8.12 -13.58 11.40
N ASP A 295 8.87 -14.08 10.43
CA ASP A 295 9.06 -13.39 9.14
C ASP A 295 7.70 -13.26 8.44
N PRO A 296 7.23 -12.04 8.12
CA PRO A 296 5.97 -11.82 7.42
C PRO A 296 5.88 -12.59 6.09
N GLY A 297 7.02 -12.76 5.40
CA GLY A 297 7.09 -13.52 4.15
C GLY A 297 6.75 -15.01 4.30
N GLY A 298 6.93 -15.58 5.50
CA GLY A 298 6.65 -16.98 5.81
C GLY A 298 5.25 -17.23 6.38
N LEU A 299 4.45 -16.19 6.63
CA LEU A 299 3.13 -16.36 7.25
C LEU A 299 2.10 -17.01 6.32
N GLY A 300 2.26 -16.87 5.00
CA GLY A 300 1.20 -17.21 4.04
C GLY A 300 0.79 -18.68 4.00
N GLU A 301 1.68 -19.62 4.30
CA GLU A 301 1.40 -21.06 4.14
C GLU A 301 0.22 -21.57 4.98
N ASN A 302 0.05 -21.03 6.19
CA ASN A 302 -0.99 -21.44 7.13
C ASN A 302 -2.00 -20.31 7.40
N TYR A 303 -2.00 -19.27 6.55
CA TYR A 303 -2.86 -18.12 6.73
C TYR A 303 -4.23 -18.40 6.12
N SER A 304 -5.24 -18.50 6.98
CA SER A 304 -6.63 -18.72 6.57
C SER A 304 -7.49 -17.47 6.72
N GLY A 305 -8.66 -17.46 6.10
CA GLY A 305 -9.65 -16.37 6.22
C GLY A 305 -9.51 -15.30 5.15
N HIS A 306 -10.05 -14.10 5.40
CA HIS A 306 -10.19 -13.06 4.39
C HIS A 306 -9.76 -11.69 4.89
N THR A 307 -9.25 -10.86 3.98
CA THR A 307 -9.30 -9.40 4.12
C THR A 307 -10.59 -8.86 3.48
N SER A 308 -11.08 -7.71 3.96
CA SER A 308 -12.18 -6.94 3.38
C SER A 308 -11.89 -5.46 3.51
N ILE A 309 -11.67 -4.80 2.38
CA ILE A 309 -11.27 -3.39 2.35
C ILE A 309 -12.19 -2.63 1.39
N GLY A 310 -12.67 -1.46 1.83
CA GLY A 310 -13.62 -0.68 1.03
C GLY A 310 -13.88 0.74 1.51
N CYS A 311 -14.76 1.44 0.78
CA CYS A 311 -15.12 2.84 1.02
C CYS A 311 -16.63 3.00 1.15
N ARG A 312 -17.06 3.47 2.32
CA ARG A 312 -18.45 3.83 2.64
C ARG A 312 -18.62 5.32 2.43
N ILE A 313 -19.43 5.69 1.45
CA ILE A 313 -19.49 7.04 0.90
C ILE A 313 -20.92 7.57 0.97
N ARG A 314 -21.09 8.77 1.51
CA ARG A 314 -22.36 9.50 1.49
C ARG A 314 -22.17 10.89 0.91
N GLY A 315 -23.11 11.32 0.09
CA GLY A 315 -23.03 12.57 -0.64
C GLY A 315 -24.35 12.94 -1.32
N ILE A 316 -24.28 13.86 -2.28
CA ILE A 316 -25.43 14.34 -3.05
C ILE A 316 -25.33 13.86 -4.50
N LYS A 317 -26.46 13.39 -5.04
CA LYS A 317 -26.66 13.15 -6.47
C LYS A 317 -28.03 13.66 -6.89
N ASP A 318 -28.10 14.48 -7.94
CA ASP A 318 -29.35 15.07 -8.45
C ASP A 318 -30.17 15.77 -7.35
N GLY A 319 -29.47 16.47 -6.45
CA GLY A 319 -30.05 17.19 -5.31
C GLY A 319 -30.58 16.30 -4.17
N LYS A 320 -30.32 14.98 -4.19
CA LYS A 320 -30.74 14.03 -3.15
C LYS A 320 -29.54 13.42 -2.44
N GLU A 321 -29.65 13.21 -1.14
CA GLU A 321 -28.66 12.44 -0.39
C GLU A 321 -28.69 10.97 -0.86
N ARG A 322 -27.49 10.41 -1.06
CA ARG A 322 -27.26 9.02 -1.47
C ARG A 322 -26.18 8.40 -0.61
N SER A 323 -26.29 7.09 -0.38
CA SER A 323 -25.23 6.28 0.23
C SER A 323 -24.74 5.22 -0.74
N TYR A 324 -23.46 4.89 -0.64
CA TYR A 324 -22.77 3.97 -1.53
C TYR A 324 -21.67 3.25 -0.77
N TYR A 325 -21.53 1.95 -0.99
CA TYR A 325 -20.44 1.16 -0.45
C TYR A 325 -19.81 0.34 -1.58
N ILE A 326 -18.49 0.44 -1.71
CA ILE A 326 -17.69 -0.35 -2.64
C ILE A 326 -16.55 -1.02 -1.87
N TRP A 327 -16.32 -2.30 -2.11
CA TRP A 327 -15.30 -3.08 -1.38
C TRP A 327 -14.77 -4.27 -2.18
N ASN A 328 -13.67 -4.85 -1.71
CA ASN A 328 -13.14 -6.15 -2.13
C ASN A 328 -13.03 -7.07 -0.91
N ASN A 329 -13.29 -8.36 -1.11
CA ASN A 329 -12.91 -9.42 -0.18
C ASN A 329 -11.80 -10.27 -0.83
N CYS A 330 -10.72 -10.57 -0.10
CA CYS A 330 -9.60 -11.38 -0.61
C CYS A 330 -9.27 -12.53 0.35
N SER A 331 -9.28 -13.77 -0.15
CA SER A 331 -8.88 -14.96 0.64
C SER A 331 -7.35 -15.04 0.76
N HIS A 332 -6.85 -15.27 1.97
CA HIS A 332 -5.43 -15.49 2.22
C HIS A 332 -4.92 -16.77 1.53
N GLU A 333 -5.71 -17.83 1.54
CA GLU A 333 -5.37 -19.11 0.93
C GLU A 333 -5.34 -19.02 -0.59
N ALA A 334 -6.28 -18.30 -1.20
CA ALA A 334 -6.30 -18.07 -2.64
C ALA A 334 -5.09 -17.26 -3.09
N ALA A 335 -4.77 -16.18 -2.38
CA ALA A 335 -3.58 -15.38 -2.61
C ALA A 335 -2.29 -16.22 -2.49
N TYR A 336 -2.18 -17.06 -1.46
CA TYR A 336 -1.00 -17.90 -1.27
C TYR A 336 -0.84 -18.96 -2.36
N LYS A 337 -1.95 -19.58 -2.80
CA LYS A 337 -1.91 -20.55 -3.91
C LYS A 337 -1.45 -19.93 -5.23
N GLU A 338 -1.77 -18.67 -5.47
CA GLU A 338 -1.39 -18.00 -6.72
C GLU A 338 0.03 -17.46 -6.70
N THR A 339 0.41 -16.73 -5.64
CA THR A 339 1.65 -15.94 -5.62
C THR A 339 2.60 -16.30 -4.49
N ARG A 340 2.29 -17.35 -3.71
CA ARG A 340 3.01 -17.74 -2.48
C ARG A 340 3.13 -16.60 -1.47
N ALA A 341 2.13 -15.71 -1.43
CA ALA A 341 2.06 -14.57 -0.52
C ALA A 341 0.64 -14.45 0.08
N GLN A 342 0.55 -13.92 1.29
CA GLN A 342 -0.72 -13.76 1.99
C GLN A 342 -1.56 -12.58 1.45
N GLY A 343 -2.86 -12.56 1.80
CA GLY A 343 -3.87 -11.62 1.29
C GLY A 343 -3.53 -10.12 1.42
N VAL A 344 -2.87 -9.66 2.47
CA VAL A 344 -2.41 -8.26 2.63
C VAL A 344 -1.32 -7.91 1.62
N SER A 345 -0.33 -8.78 1.39
CA SER A 345 0.67 -8.58 0.33
C SER A 345 0.03 -8.60 -1.04
N TYR A 346 -0.97 -9.47 -1.23
CA TYR A 346 -1.68 -9.65 -2.50
C TYR A 346 -2.53 -8.43 -2.85
N THR A 347 -3.33 -7.96 -1.89
CA THR A 347 -4.15 -6.75 -2.03
C THR A 347 -3.31 -5.50 -2.29
N THR A 348 -2.06 -5.43 -1.82
CA THR A 348 -1.15 -4.32 -2.17
C THR A 348 -0.45 -4.53 -3.53
N GLY A 349 0.05 -5.74 -3.79
CA GLY A 349 0.88 -6.01 -4.97
C GLY A 349 0.13 -6.11 -6.29
N VAL A 350 -1.14 -6.54 -6.27
CA VAL A 350 -1.98 -6.57 -7.48
C VAL A 350 -2.25 -5.14 -7.99
N PRO A 351 -2.74 -4.19 -7.18
CA PRO A 351 -2.86 -2.79 -7.57
C PRO A 351 -1.57 -2.17 -8.06
N ALA A 352 -0.44 -2.46 -7.43
CA ALA A 352 0.87 -1.97 -7.88
C ALA A 352 1.20 -2.47 -9.30
N ALA A 353 0.95 -3.75 -9.61
CA ALA A 353 1.13 -4.26 -10.97
C ALA A 353 0.15 -3.60 -11.97
N ILE A 354 -1.09 -3.34 -11.56
CA ILE A 354 -2.10 -2.67 -12.40
C ILE A 354 -1.72 -1.21 -12.66
N GLY A 355 -1.28 -0.45 -11.65
CA GLY A 355 -0.83 0.93 -11.83
C GLY A 355 0.33 1.03 -12.81
N ALA A 356 1.28 0.09 -12.72
CA ALA A 356 2.38 -0.01 -13.67
C ALA A 356 1.86 -0.29 -15.09
N MET A 357 0.88 -1.18 -15.22
CA MET A 357 0.20 -1.43 -16.49
C MET A 357 -0.48 -0.16 -17.03
N MET A 358 -1.19 0.60 -16.20
CA MET A 358 -1.84 1.85 -16.61
C MET A 358 -0.83 2.87 -17.13
N MET A 359 0.30 3.05 -16.44
CA MET A 359 1.37 3.97 -16.86
C MET A 359 2.03 3.52 -18.17
N LEU A 360 2.37 2.23 -18.29
CA LEU A 360 3.11 1.69 -19.44
C LEU A 360 2.26 1.57 -20.71
N THR A 361 0.94 1.48 -20.57
CA THR A 361 -0.02 1.48 -21.69
C THR A 361 -0.50 2.88 -22.06
N GLY A 362 -0.21 3.89 -21.22
CA GLY A 362 -0.62 5.28 -21.43
C GLY A 362 -2.06 5.60 -20.99
N GLU A 363 -2.79 4.63 -20.43
CA GLU A 363 -4.10 4.85 -19.81
C GLU A 363 -4.01 5.86 -18.66
N TRP A 364 -2.93 5.80 -17.88
CA TRP A 364 -2.50 6.86 -16.98
C TRP A 364 -1.32 7.59 -17.60
N SER A 365 -1.51 8.86 -17.89
CA SER A 365 -0.50 9.71 -18.53
C SER A 365 -0.51 11.11 -17.92
N GLY A 366 0.63 11.79 -17.99
CA GLY A 366 0.82 13.09 -17.37
C GLY A 366 2.30 13.42 -17.22
N LYS A 367 2.60 14.61 -16.71
CA LYS A 367 3.96 15.05 -16.35
C LYS A 367 3.89 15.74 -14.99
N GLY A 368 4.66 15.23 -14.03
CA GLY A 368 4.55 15.62 -12.62
C GLY A 368 4.29 14.42 -11.70
N VAL A 369 3.86 14.74 -10.49
CA VAL A 369 3.55 13.86 -9.36
C VAL A 369 2.04 13.91 -9.13
N PHE A 370 1.42 12.74 -9.06
CA PHE A 370 -0.03 12.58 -8.92
C PHE A 370 -0.36 11.46 -7.94
N ASN A 371 -1.44 11.62 -7.19
CA ASN A 371 -2.08 10.51 -6.49
C ASN A 371 -3.04 9.77 -7.45
N VAL A 372 -3.35 8.50 -7.15
CA VAL A 372 -4.10 7.63 -8.07
C VAL A 372 -5.53 8.13 -8.39
N GLU A 373 -6.18 8.86 -7.49
CA GLU A 373 -7.53 9.40 -7.68
C GLU A 373 -7.62 10.52 -8.71
N GLU A 374 -6.49 11.07 -9.14
CA GLU A 374 -6.42 12.11 -10.17
C GLU A 374 -6.57 11.54 -11.59
N PHE A 375 -6.50 10.20 -11.73
CA PHE A 375 -6.66 9.51 -13.00
C PHE A 375 -8.06 8.91 -13.20
N ASN A 376 -8.34 8.49 -14.43
CA ASN A 376 -9.57 7.76 -14.75
C ASN A 376 -9.57 6.39 -14.02
N PRO A 377 -10.55 6.11 -13.14
CA PRO A 377 -10.57 4.87 -12.35
C PRO A 377 -11.04 3.65 -13.14
N ASP A 378 -11.78 3.84 -14.24
CA ASP A 378 -12.48 2.74 -14.93
C ASP A 378 -11.56 1.64 -15.47
N PRO A 379 -10.49 1.92 -16.26
CA PRO A 379 -9.62 0.87 -16.79
C PRO A 379 -8.89 0.12 -15.67
N PHE A 380 -8.53 0.82 -14.59
CA PHE A 380 -7.91 0.21 -13.43
C PHE A 380 -8.85 -0.80 -12.76
N LEU A 381 -10.11 -0.41 -12.51
CA LEU A 381 -11.09 -1.27 -11.85
C LEU A 381 -11.51 -2.48 -12.68
N THR A 382 -11.53 -2.35 -14.00
CA THR A 382 -11.69 -3.51 -14.89
C THR A 382 -10.55 -4.50 -14.67
N LYS A 383 -9.29 -4.02 -14.67
CA LYS A 383 -8.12 -4.88 -14.43
C LYS A 383 -8.06 -5.45 -13.02
N LEU A 384 -8.52 -4.69 -12.02
CA LEU A 384 -8.57 -5.14 -10.63
C LEU A 384 -9.37 -6.45 -10.48
N GLY A 385 -10.56 -6.50 -11.08
CA GLY A 385 -11.38 -7.71 -11.08
C GLY A 385 -10.75 -8.86 -11.89
N GLU A 386 -10.22 -8.56 -13.08
CA GLU A 386 -9.57 -9.56 -13.95
C GLU A 386 -8.31 -10.18 -13.32
N MET A 387 -7.57 -9.40 -12.52
CA MET A 387 -6.29 -9.80 -11.92
C MET A 387 -6.43 -10.38 -10.51
N GLY A 388 -7.65 -10.72 -10.09
CA GLY A 388 -7.89 -11.52 -8.87
C GLY A 388 -8.40 -10.74 -7.65
N LEU A 389 -8.75 -9.46 -7.81
CA LEU A 389 -9.39 -8.63 -6.78
C LEU A 389 -10.78 -8.16 -7.23
N PRO A 390 -11.76 -9.08 -7.39
CA PRO A 390 -13.12 -8.68 -7.73
C PRO A 390 -13.71 -7.79 -6.64
N TRP A 391 -14.41 -6.74 -7.04
CA TRP A 391 -15.02 -5.78 -6.14
C TRP A 391 -16.54 -5.83 -6.27
N SER A 392 -17.22 -5.34 -5.23
CA SER A 392 -18.69 -5.34 -5.11
C SER A 392 -19.19 -3.95 -4.73
N GLU A 393 -20.46 -3.67 -5.07
CA GLU A 393 -21.12 -2.40 -4.80
C GLU A 393 -22.48 -2.60 -4.13
N GLN A 394 -22.83 -1.67 -3.24
CA GLN A 394 -24.17 -1.52 -2.67
C GLN A 394 -24.56 -0.03 -2.68
N PHE A 395 -25.87 0.22 -2.88
CA PHE A 395 -26.42 1.56 -3.05
C PHE A 395 -27.59 1.78 -2.09
N ASP A 396 -27.74 3.02 -1.60
CA ASP A 396 -28.85 3.45 -0.75
C ASP A 396 -29.03 2.58 0.52
N ILE A 397 -27.90 2.17 1.13
CA ILE A 397 -27.84 1.37 2.38
C ILE A 397 -27.55 2.23 3.62
N ASP A 398 -27.79 1.68 4.81
CA ASP A 398 -27.21 2.20 6.04
C ASP A 398 -25.72 1.88 6.07
N LEU A 399 -24.89 2.92 6.12
CA LEU A 399 -23.43 2.82 6.07
C LEU A 399 -22.79 2.68 7.45
N GLU A 400 -23.56 2.75 8.53
CA GLU A 400 -23.01 2.77 9.89
C GLU A 400 -21.95 3.89 10.05
N LEU A 401 -22.18 5.08 9.48
CA LEU A 401 -21.27 6.25 9.58
C LEU A 401 -21.25 6.87 11.00
#